data_AF-G9YC72-F1
#
_entry.id   AF-G9YC72-F1
#
_cell.length_a   1.000
_cell.length_b   1.000
_cell.length_c   1.000
_cell.angle_alpha   90.00
_cell.angle_beta   90.00
_cell.angle_gamma   90.00
#
_symmetry.space_group_name_H-M   'P 1'
#
loop_
_entity.id
_entity.type
_entity.pdbx_description
1 polymer ?
#
loop_
_entity_poly.entity_id
_entity_poly.type
_entity_poly.pdbx_seq_one_letter_code
_entity_poly.pdbx_strand_id
1 'polypeptide(L)'
;MWEINEVAMKISRLSMFFAVGLGLPIFVSVVTPVHAVSTGVIHFVGVIVEDGCDVALEKNHVKTRCERNGKEESLSRPISQISTRPSELPVSVGTSQLKWINESHTLGVFTINYH
;
A
#
# COMPACT_ATOMS: atom_id res chain seq x y z
N MET A 1 7.57 9.21 5.94
CA MET A 1 7.98 10.54 5.48
C MET A 1 6.74 11.42 5.52
N TRP A 2 6.58 12.20 6.58
CA TRP A 2 5.50 13.16 6.76
C TRP A 2 6.15 14.53 6.72
N GLU A 3 5.74 15.37 5.77
CA GLU A 3 6.22 16.75 5.64
C GLU A 3 4.99 17.64 5.74
N ILE A 4 4.69 18.10 6.94
CA ILE A 4 3.65 19.12 7.15
C ILE A 4 4.36 20.47 6.96
N ASN A 5 4.19 21.02 5.76
CA ASN A 5 4.67 22.35 5.42
C ASN A 5 3.87 23.40 6.19
N GLU A 6 4.55 24.16 7.04
CA GLU A 6 4.00 25.35 7.69
C GLU A 6 3.72 26.44 6.64
N VAL A 7 2.46 26.75 6.37
CA VAL A 7 2.09 27.95 5.62
C VAL A 7 2.02 29.12 6.60
N ALA A 8 3.14 29.79 6.83
CA ALA A 8 3.19 31.04 7.56
C ALA A 8 2.54 32.16 6.72
N MET A 9 1.31 32.54 7.06
CA MET A 9 0.63 33.69 6.45
C MET A 9 1.17 35.00 7.03
N LYS A 10 2.08 35.65 6.29
CA LYS A 10 2.61 36.97 6.64
C LYS A 10 1.59 38.06 6.33
N ILE A 11 0.85 38.50 7.34
CA ILE A 11 -0.08 39.62 7.25
C ILE A 11 0.72 40.93 7.18
N SER A 12 0.82 41.50 5.98
CA SER A 12 1.40 42.82 5.73
C SER A 12 0.39 43.90 6.14
N ARG A 13 0.69 44.67 7.19
CA ARG A 13 -0.13 45.82 7.58
C ARG A 13 0.21 47.02 6.71
N LEU A 14 -0.59 47.26 5.67
CA LEU A 14 -0.52 48.47 4.87
C LEU A 14 -1.16 49.62 5.66
N SER A 15 -0.31 50.53 6.15
CA SER A 15 -0.71 51.77 6.84
C SER A 15 -1.58 52.62 5.91
N MET A 16 -2.85 52.83 6.28
CA MET A 16 -3.77 53.70 5.55
C MET A 16 -3.77 55.07 6.23
N PHE A 17 -3.20 56.06 5.53
CA PHE A 17 -3.21 57.46 5.94
C PHE A 17 -4.65 57.96 6.10
N PHE A 18 -5.02 58.40 7.30
CA PHE A 18 -6.30 59.06 7.58
C PHE A 18 -6.29 60.46 6.95
N ALA A 19 -6.85 60.59 5.75
CA ALA A 19 -7.30 61.89 5.24
C ALA A 19 -8.71 62.15 5.79
N VAL A 20 -8.78 62.92 6.89
CA VAL A 20 -10.05 63.44 7.41
C VAL A 20 -10.46 64.62 6.51
N GLY A 21 -11.29 64.34 5.50
CA GLY A 21 -11.99 65.32 4.68
C GLY A 21 -13.49 65.13 4.81
N LEU A 22 -14.21 66.22 5.06
CA LEU A 22 -15.67 66.27 5.26
C LEU A 22 -16.46 65.55 4.13
N GLY A 23 -17.21 64.52 4.50
CA GLY A 23 -18.23 63.91 3.63
C GLY A 23 -18.69 62.55 4.13
N LEU A 24 -20.01 62.41 4.37
CA LEU A 24 -20.83 61.24 4.77
C LEU A 24 -20.11 59.97 5.30
N PRO A 25 -20.51 59.41 6.48
CA PRO A 25 -20.06 58.08 6.87
C PRO A 25 -20.68 57.05 5.91
N ILE A 26 -19.91 56.63 4.90
CA ILE A 26 -20.24 55.45 4.11
C ILE A 26 -20.06 54.26 5.05
N PHE A 27 -21.17 53.68 5.52
CA PHE A 27 -21.16 52.43 6.25
C PHE A 27 -20.66 51.34 5.28
N VAL A 28 -19.37 51.06 5.30
CA VAL A 28 -18.79 49.89 4.61
C VAL A 28 -19.19 48.67 5.43
N SER A 29 -20.21 47.94 4.96
CA SER A 29 -20.54 46.63 5.53
C SER A 29 -19.39 45.67 5.22
N VAL A 30 -18.65 45.28 6.25
CA VAL A 30 -17.66 44.21 6.15
C VAL A 30 -18.42 42.90 5.93
N VAL A 31 -18.46 42.42 4.69
CA VAL A 31 -18.95 41.07 4.39
C VAL A 31 -17.84 40.11 4.77
N THR A 32 -17.98 39.43 5.91
CA THR A 32 -17.10 38.29 6.21
C THR A 32 -17.48 37.15 5.25
N PRO A 33 -16.52 36.54 4.54
CA PRO A 33 -16.83 35.34 3.77
C PRO A 33 -17.29 34.27 4.77
N VAL A 34 -18.56 33.89 4.70
CA VAL A 34 -19.07 32.71 5.39
C VAL A 34 -18.47 31.51 4.67
N HIS A 35 -17.40 30.95 5.23
CA HIS A 35 -16.90 29.66 4.82
C HIS A 35 -17.98 28.63 5.20
N ALA A 36 -18.64 28.05 4.21
CA ALA A 36 -19.54 26.93 4.43
C ALA A 36 -18.74 25.77 5.02
N VAL A 37 -18.93 25.51 6.32
CA VAL A 37 -18.33 24.37 7.00
C VAL A 37 -19.13 23.14 6.59
N SER A 38 -18.68 22.49 5.52
CA SER A 38 -19.22 21.20 5.10
C SER A 38 -18.53 20.10 5.91
N THR A 39 -19.29 19.44 6.79
CA THR A 39 -18.83 18.29 7.58
C THR A 39 -19.47 17.01 7.07
N GLY A 40 -18.75 15.89 7.21
CA GLY A 40 -19.21 14.58 6.75
C GLY A 40 -18.46 13.47 7.47
N VAL A 41 -18.93 12.24 7.30
CA VAL A 41 -18.32 11.05 7.90
C VAL A 41 -17.57 10.27 6.82
N ILE A 42 -16.32 9.91 7.10
CA ILE A 42 -15.53 9.01 6.26
C ILE A 42 -15.52 7.64 6.95
N HIS A 43 -16.03 6.63 6.25
CA HIS A 43 -15.94 5.24 6.68
C HIS A 43 -14.81 4.54 5.93
N PHE A 44 -13.83 4.02 6.67
CA PHE A 44 -12.80 3.13 6.13
C PHE A 44 -13.16 1.69 6.47
N VAL A 45 -13.22 0.83 5.45
CA VAL A 45 -13.51 -0.59 5.61
C VAL A 45 -12.41 -1.38 4.94
N GLY A 46 -11.86 -2.36 5.65
CA GLY A 46 -10.81 -3.24 5.17
C GLY A 46 -10.53 -4.37 6.14
N VAL A 47 -9.72 -5.32 5.71
CA VAL A 47 -9.22 -6.43 6.50
C VAL A 47 -7.75 -6.63 6.17
N ILE A 48 -6.95 -7.03 7.16
CA ILE A 48 -5.58 -7.49 6.96
C ILE A 48 -5.65 -9.02 6.90
N VAL A 49 -5.19 -9.59 5.79
CA VAL A 49 -5.06 -11.03 5.59
C VAL A 49 -3.60 -11.40 5.47
N GLU A 50 -3.27 -12.66 5.74
CA GLU A 50 -1.92 -13.18 5.48
C GLU A 50 -1.68 -13.23 3.97
N ASP A 51 -0.47 -12.86 3.55
CA ASP A 51 -0.06 -12.96 2.16
C ASP A 51 0.15 -14.43 1.76
N GLY A 52 0.13 -14.69 0.45
CA GLY A 52 0.54 -15.98 -0.09
C GLY A 52 2.03 -16.26 0.13
N CYS A 53 2.47 -17.46 -0.21
CA CYS A 53 3.89 -17.79 -0.19
C CYS A 53 4.66 -17.01 -1.27
N ASP A 54 5.81 -16.44 -0.89
CA ASP A 54 6.81 -15.92 -1.81
C ASP A 54 7.60 -17.06 -2.45
N VAL A 55 7.75 -17.01 -3.77
CA VAL A 55 8.50 -18.01 -4.54
C VAL A 55 9.62 -17.34 -5.30
N ALA A 56 10.84 -17.84 -5.10
CA ALA A 56 12.03 -17.39 -5.82
C ALA A 56 12.77 -18.57 -6.46
N LEU A 57 13.30 -18.34 -7.66
CA LEU A 57 14.21 -19.27 -8.32
C LEU A 57 15.65 -18.84 -8.03
N GLU A 58 16.36 -19.62 -7.22
CA GLU A 58 17.76 -19.37 -6.89
C GLU A 58 18.63 -20.46 -7.55
N LYS A 59 19.25 -20.12 -8.69
CA LYS A 59 20.01 -21.06 -9.54
C LYS A 59 19.14 -22.23 -10.01
N ASN A 60 19.32 -23.42 -9.43
CA ASN A 60 18.56 -24.64 -9.74
C ASN A 60 17.69 -25.09 -8.55
N HIS A 61 17.38 -24.17 -7.63
CA HIS A 61 16.51 -24.41 -6.49
C HIS A 61 15.29 -23.49 -6.57
N VAL A 62 14.13 -24.03 -6.18
CA VAL A 62 12.96 -23.23 -5.85
C VAL A 62 12.97 -23.01 -4.35
N LYS A 63 13.02 -21.74 -3.96
CA LYS A 63 12.88 -21.31 -2.58
C LYS A 63 11.46 -20.79 -2.40
N THR A 64 10.78 -21.31 -1.40
CA THR A 64 9.42 -20.92 -1.05
C THR A 64 9.41 -20.48 0.40
N ARG A 65 8.92 -19.27 0.64
CA ARG A 65 8.76 -18.68 1.97
C ARG A 65 7.27 -18.46 2.20
N CYS A 66 6.74 -19.01 3.28
CA CYS A 66 5.34 -18.90 3.63
C CYS A 66 5.22 -18.37 5.05
N GLU A 67 4.19 -17.58 5.30
CA GLU A 67 3.83 -17.12 6.64
C GLU A 67 2.48 -17.73 7.02
N ARG A 68 2.35 -18.16 8.27
CA ARG A 68 1.07 -18.58 8.86
C ARG A 68 1.05 -18.30 10.35
N ASN A 69 0.02 -17.61 10.83
CA ASN A 69 -0.14 -17.14 12.19
C ASN A 69 1.09 -16.35 12.70
N GLY A 70 1.66 -15.49 11.85
CA GLY A 70 2.89 -14.74 12.17
C GLY A 70 4.17 -15.57 12.22
N LYS A 71 4.11 -16.86 11.86
CA LYS A 71 5.27 -17.74 11.76
C LYS A 71 5.71 -17.85 10.31
N GLU A 72 6.91 -17.39 10.03
CA GLU A 72 7.53 -17.52 8.72
C GLU A 72 8.41 -18.78 8.66
N GLU A 73 8.24 -19.58 7.60
CA GLU A 73 9.15 -20.68 7.28
C GLU A 73 9.57 -20.66 5.81
N SER A 74 10.81 -21.04 5.56
CA SER A 74 11.39 -21.15 4.22
C SER A 74 11.81 -22.58 3.92
N LEU A 75 11.50 -23.03 2.71
CA LEU A 75 11.95 -24.31 2.17
C LEU A 75 12.65 -24.08 0.83
N SER A 76 13.85 -24.61 0.67
CA SER A 76 14.59 -24.62 -0.59
C SER A 76 14.72 -26.04 -1.10
N ARG A 77 14.22 -26.30 -2.31
CA ARG A 77 14.27 -27.63 -2.95
C ARG A 77 14.93 -27.54 -4.32
N PRO A 78 15.81 -28.48 -4.70
CA PRO A 78 16.30 -28.60 -6.06
C PRO A 78 15.12 -28.77 -7.02
N ILE A 79 15.11 -28.07 -8.14
CA ILE A 79 14.04 -28.16 -9.15
C ILE A 79 13.82 -29.62 -9.59
N SER A 80 14.90 -30.39 -9.68
CA SER A 80 14.87 -31.82 -10.03
C SER A 80 14.12 -32.71 -9.03
N GLN A 81 13.94 -32.25 -7.79
CA GLN A 81 13.19 -32.98 -6.75
C GLN A 81 11.72 -32.57 -6.68
N ILE A 82 11.33 -31.50 -7.40
CA ILE A 82 9.94 -31.05 -7.44
C ILE A 82 9.25 -31.81 -8.56
N SER A 83 8.35 -32.70 -8.16
CA SER A 83 7.64 -33.56 -9.09
C SER A 83 6.31 -32.95 -9.55
N THR A 84 5.66 -33.63 -10.49
CA THR A 84 4.27 -33.34 -10.86
C THR A 84 3.26 -33.78 -9.78
N ARG A 85 3.70 -34.48 -8.74
CA ARG A 85 2.85 -34.83 -7.60
C ARG A 85 2.85 -33.66 -6.60
N PRO A 86 1.70 -33.29 -6.04
CA PRO A 86 1.61 -32.29 -4.99
C PRO A 86 2.55 -32.61 -3.82
N SER A 87 3.27 -31.60 -3.37
CA SER A 87 4.15 -31.64 -2.21
C SER A 87 3.81 -30.49 -1.27
N GLU A 88 3.80 -30.78 0.03
CA GLU A 88 3.48 -29.78 1.05
C GLU A 88 4.40 -28.56 0.95
N LEU A 89 3.79 -27.39 1.19
CA LEU A 89 4.48 -26.13 1.42
C LEU A 89 4.85 -26.00 2.91
N PRO A 90 5.82 -25.13 3.26
CA PRO A 90 6.10 -24.76 4.65
C PRO A 90 4.83 -24.39 5.41
N VAL A 91 4.82 -24.60 6.73
CA VAL A 91 3.68 -24.28 7.61
C VAL A 91 2.29 -24.84 7.19
N SER A 92 2.27 -25.83 6.27
CA SER A 92 1.07 -26.51 5.77
C SER A 92 -0.03 -25.54 5.34
N VAL A 93 0.34 -24.49 4.58
CA VAL A 93 -0.61 -23.53 3.98
C VAL A 93 -1.19 -24.03 2.65
N GLY A 94 -0.65 -25.11 2.11
CA GLY A 94 -1.07 -25.64 0.83
C GLY A 94 -0.07 -26.63 0.24
N THR A 95 -0.24 -26.90 -1.05
CA THR A 95 0.62 -27.81 -1.81
C THR A 95 1.23 -27.13 -3.02
N SER A 96 2.32 -27.69 -3.52
CA SER A 96 3.05 -27.22 -4.69
C SER A 96 3.48 -28.37 -5.59
N GLN A 97 3.46 -28.13 -6.90
CA GLN A 97 3.90 -29.09 -7.91
C GLN A 97 4.53 -28.39 -9.12
N LEU A 98 5.45 -29.07 -9.80
CA LEU A 98 6.10 -28.57 -11.01
C LEU A 98 5.76 -29.47 -12.19
N LYS A 99 5.29 -28.86 -13.28
CA LYS A 99 5.08 -29.53 -14.56
C LYS A 99 5.94 -28.90 -15.64
N TRP A 100 6.86 -29.68 -16.20
CA TRP A 100 7.61 -29.27 -17.39
C TRP A 100 6.69 -29.16 -18.60
N ILE A 101 6.90 -28.12 -19.41
CA ILE A 101 6.12 -27.88 -20.63
C ILE A 101 6.95 -27.98 -21.91
N ASN A 102 8.25 -28.29 -21.79
CA ASN A 102 9.13 -28.62 -22.89
C ASN A 102 10.00 -29.84 -22.59
N GLU A 103 10.41 -30.56 -23.64
CA GLU A 103 11.21 -31.79 -23.52
C GLU A 103 12.59 -31.56 -22.92
N SER A 104 13.18 -30.37 -23.12
CA SER A 104 14.48 -30.03 -22.56
C SER A 104 14.44 -29.69 -21.06
N HIS A 105 13.27 -29.71 -20.41
CA HIS A 105 13.08 -29.37 -19.00
C HIS A 105 13.73 -28.03 -18.60
N THR A 106 13.56 -27.01 -19.43
CA THR A 106 14.02 -25.65 -19.14
C THR A 106 12.89 -24.67 -18.88
N LEU A 107 11.64 -25.07 -19.16
CA LEU A 107 10.44 -24.28 -18.94
C LEU A 107 9.37 -25.14 -18.27
N GLY A 108 8.85 -24.68 -17.14
CA GLY A 108 7.83 -25.39 -16.39
C GLY A 108 6.84 -24.45 -15.71
N VAL A 109 5.70 -25.01 -15.36
CA VAL A 109 4.64 -24.35 -14.58
C VAL A 109 4.73 -24.83 -13.14
N PHE A 110 5.08 -23.94 -12.23
CA PHE A 110 5.05 -24.18 -10.79
C PHE A 110 3.68 -23.76 -10.26
N THR A 111 2.87 -24.74 -9.85
CA THR A 111 1.51 -24.52 -9.36
C THR A 111 1.49 -24.60 -7.85
N ILE A 112 0.92 -23.58 -7.21
CA ILE A 112 0.60 -23.58 -5.77
C ILE A 112 -0.92 -23.68 -5.61
N ASN A 113 -1.37 -24.52 -4.69
CA ASN A 113 -2.76 -24.62 -4.28
C ASN A 113 -2.87 -24.43 -2.77
N TYR A 114 -3.50 -23.33 -2.33
CA TYR A 114 -3.69 -22.99 -0.93
C TYR A 114 -4.89 -23.75 -0.34
N HIS A 115 -4.85 -24.04 0.96
CA HIS A 115 -5.95 -24.63 1.71
C HIS A 115 -7.05 -23.63 2.06
#